data_AF-A0A3A4YJ58-F1
#
_entry.id   AF-A0A3A4YJ58-F1
#
_cell.length_a   1.000
_cell.length_b   1.000
_cell.length_c   1.000
_cell.angle_alpha   90.00
_cell.angle_beta   90.00
_cell.angle_gamma   90.00
#
_symmetry.space_group_name_H-M   'P 1'
#
loop_
_entity.id
_entity.type
_entity.pdbx_description
1 polymer ?
#
loop_
_entity_poly.entity_id
_entity_poly.type
_entity_poly.pdbx_seq_one_letter_code
_entity_poly.pdbx_strand_id
1 'polypeptide(L)'
;MDLSIFLAQLLGAYFVIAGGVVLFRRKSLIPVVAEFGHDRALILVIALMQLLGGLAIAISHSIWTPDWQGLITLIGWWMIVESVLYLTMPYTGIRRWIRMFNTNQWYVAGGFLSIAIGLYLAGIGFGYL
;
A
#
# COMPACT_ATOMS: atom_id res chain seq x y z
N MET A 1 -19.41 -11.51 -2.61
CA MET A 1 -18.69 -12.30 -1.58
C MET A 1 -17.42 -12.90 -2.14
N ASP A 2 -17.47 -13.63 -3.26
CA ASP A 2 -16.28 -14.32 -3.80
C ASP A 2 -15.11 -13.37 -4.10
N LEU A 3 -15.37 -12.23 -4.75
CA LEU A 3 -14.33 -11.23 -5.02
C LEU A 3 -13.78 -10.59 -3.73
N SER A 4 -14.66 -10.28 -2.77
CA SER A 4 -14.26 -9.70 -1.48
C SER A 4 -13.32 -10.64 -0.73
N ILE A 5 -13.65 -11.94 -0.67
CA ILE A 5 -12.81 -12.97 -0.03
C ILE A 5 -11.49 -13.11 -0.78
N PHE A 6 -11.52 -13.16 -2.12
CA PHE A 6 -10.30 -13.19 -2.93
C PHE A 6 -9.38 -11.99 -2.64
N LEU A 7 -9.94 -10.77 -2.60
CA LEU A 7 -9.19 -9.56 -2.28
C LEU A 7 -8.66 -9.58 -0.84
N ALA A 8 -9.42 -10.11 0.12
CA ALA A 8 -8.97 -10.27 1.49
C ALA A 8 -7.77 -11.24 1.59
N GLN A 9 -7.82 -12.38 0.88
CA GLN A 9 -6.70 -13.32 0.79
C GLN A 9 -5.47 -12.67 0.14
N LEU A 10 -5.66 -12.01 -1.01
CA LEU A 10 -4.59 -11.40 -1.79
C LEU A 10 -3.91 -10.26 -1.01
N LEU A 11 -4.69 -9.28 -0.56
CA LEU A 11 -4.18 -8.12 0.17
C LEU A 11 -3.67 -8.52 1.55
N GLY A 12 -4.35 -9.45 2.23
CA GLY A 12 -3.92 -10.00 3.50
C GLY A 12 -2.53 -10.62 3.42
N ALA A 13 -2.34 -11.56 2.49
CA ALA A 13 -1.04 -12.19 2.24
C ALA A 13 0.03 -11.15 1.83
N TYR A 14 -0.30 -10.25 0.92
CA TYR A 14 0.60 -9.18 0.49
C TYR A 14 1.08 -8.33 1.66
N PHE A 15 0.19 -7.83 2.51
CA PHE A 15 0.55 -6.95 3.63
C PHE A 15 1.35 -7.67 4.72
N VAL A 16 1.13 -8.96 4.96
CA VAL A 16 1.96 -9.75 5.88
C VAL A 16 3.38 -9.88 5.33
N ILE A 17 3.52 -10.29 4.06
CA ILE A 17 4.83 -10.49 3.42
C ILE A 17 5.58 -9.15 3.33
N ALA A 18 4.94 -8.12 2.77
CA ALA A 18 5.52 -6.80 2.61
C ALA A 18 5.90 -6.17 3.95
N GLY A 19 5.00 -6.23 4.94
CA GLY A 19 5.28 -5.73 6.29
C GLY A 19 6.45 -6.45 6.95
N GLY A 20 6.56 -7.77 6.79
CA GLY A 20 7.72 -8.54 7.23
C GLY A 20 9.02 -8.09 6.55
N VAL A 21 9.03 -7.96 5.23
CA VAL A 21 10.19 -7.46 4.47
C VAL A 21 10.60 -6.07 4.93
N VAL A 22 9.63 -5.17 5.15
CA VAL A 22 9.87 -3.82 5.67
C VAL A 22 10.55 -3.87 7.03
N LEU A 23 10.06 -4.69 7.98
CA LEU A 23 10.65 -4.79 9.31
C LEU A 23 12.07 -5.38 9.30
N PHE A 24 12.27 -6.48 8.58
CA PHE A 24 13.55 -7.20 8.54
C PHE A 24 14.61 -6.48 7.70
N ARG A 25 14.22 -5.84 6.59
CA ARG A 25 15.14 -5.20 5.64
C ARG A 25 15.11 -3.66 5.68
N ARG A 26 14.50 -3.03 6.68
CA ARG A 26 14.42 -1.55 6.81
C ARG A 26 15.74 -0.81 6.54
N LYS A 27 16.86 -1.29 7.07
CA LYS A 27 18.19 -0.66 6.87
C LYS A 27 18.61 -0.63 5.39
N SER A 28 18.17 -1.62 4.62
CA SER A 28 18.41 -1.70 3.18
C SER A 28 17.34 -0.96 2.37
N LEU A 29 16.10 -0.85 2.86
CA LEU A 29 15.01 -0.20 2.14
C LEU A 29 15.03 1.32 2.24
N ILE A 30 15.44 1.88 3.39
CA ILE A 30 15.57 3.33 3.59
C ILE A 30 16.41 4.01 2.49
N PRO A 31 17.63 3.54 2.15
CA PRO A 31 18.39 4.15 1.05
C PRO A 31 17.71 3.94 -0.32
N VAL A 32 17.12 2.76 -0.57
CA VAL A 32 16.41 2.48 -1.83
C VAL A 32 15.24 3.44 -2.05
N VAL A 33 14.43 3.71 -1.02
CA VAL A 33 13.33 4.68 -1.10
C VAL A 33 13.84 6.12 -1.24
N ALA A 34 15.01 6.43 -0.68
CA ALA A 34 15.64 7.73 -0.90
C ALA A 34 16.08 7.91 -2.36
N GLU A 35 16.63 6.87 -2.98
CA GLU A 35 17.02 6.85 -4.40
C GLU A 35 15.80 6.92 -5.32
N PHE A 36 14.72 6.20 -5.00
CA PHE A 36 13.44 6.28 -5.70
C PHE A 36 12.95 7.72 -5.89
N GLY A 37 13.06 8.56 -4.85
CA GLY A 37 12.65 9.96 -4.91
C GLY A 37 13.45 10.84 -5.89
N HIS A 38 14.53 10.32 -6.49
CA HIS A 38 15.34 10.99 -7.51
C HIS A 38 15.10 10.44 -8.92
N ASP A 39 14.51 9.25 -9.05
CA ASP A 39 14.25 8.62 -10.34
C ASP A 39 12.83 8.94 -10.83
N ARG A 40 12.75 9.89 -11.77
CA ARG A 40 11.48 10.36 -12.33
C ARG A 40 10.77 9.28 -13.14
N ALA A 41 11.52 8.44 -13.85
CA ALA A 41 10.94 7.39 -14.67
C ALA A 41 10.32 6.32 -13.77
N LEU A 42 11.02 5.94 -12.70
CA LEU A 42 10.52 4.99 -11.72
C LEU A 42 9.29 5.52 -10.98
N ILE A 43 9.28 6.80 -10.56
CA ILE A 43 8.09 7.44 -9.97
C ILE A 43 6.89 7.35 -10.92
N LEU A 44 7.08 7.69 -12.20
CA LEU A 44 6.01 7.64 -13.20
C LEU A 44 5.47 6.21 -13.36
N VAL A 45 6.35 5.22 -13.52
CA VAL A 45 5.93 3.81 -13.72
C VAL A 45 5.20 3.28 -12.49
N ILE A 46 5.70 3.54 -11.29
CA ILE A 46 5.06 3.10 -10.04
C ILE A 46 3.70 3.78 -9.88
N ALA A 47 3.61 5.09 -10.12
CA ALA A 47 2.36 5.81 -10.01
C ALA A 47 1.31 5.30 -11.01
N LEU A 48 1.69 5.02 -12.26
CA LEU A 48 0.78 4.45 -13.26
C LEU A 48 0.31 3.04 -12.87
N MET A 49 1.22 2.17 -12.41
CA MET A 49 0.86 0.82 -11.96
C MET A 49 -0.04 0.85 -10.71
N GLN A 50 0.25 1.74 -9.78
CA GLN A 50 -0.54 1.93 -8.57
C GLN A 50 -1.95 2.48 -8.91
N LEU A 51 -2.05 3.40 -9.87
CA LEU A 51 -3.34 3.92 -10.34
C LEU A 51 -4.17 2.80 -10.99
N LEU A 52 -3.57 1.98 -11.84
CA LEU A 52 -4.24 0.84 -12.46
C LEU A 52 -4.74 -0.16 -11.41
N GLY A 53 -3.91 -0.52 -10.44
CA GLY A 53 -4.29 -1.41 -9.34
C GLY A 53 -5.40 -0.82 -8.46
N GLY A 54 -5.27 0.46 -8.09
CA GLY A 54 -6.28 1.17 -7.29
C GLY A 54 -7.62 1.26 -8.00
N LEU A 55 -7.64 1.60 -9.30
CA LEU A 55 -8.86 1.60 -10.12
C LEU A 55 -9.47 0.21 -10.25
N ALA A 56 -8.64 -0.83 -10.46
CA ALA A 56 -9.13 -2.20 -10.53
C ALA A 56 -9.87 -2.60 -9.24
N ILE A 57 -9.33 -2.25 -8.07
CA ILE A 57 -9.99 -2.50 -6.78
C ILE A 57 -11.23 -1.62 -6.62
N ALA A 58 -11.13 -0.31 -6.83
CA ALA A 58 -12.24 0.62 -6.58
C ALA A 58 -13.45 0.36 -7.49
N ILE A 59 -13.24 -0.03 -8.74
CA ILE A 59 -14.32 -0.32 -9.69
C ILE A 59 -14.93 -1.70 -9.40
N SER A 60 -14.11 -2.70 -9.08
CA SER A 60 -14.59 -4.07 -8.84
C SER A 60 -15.14 -4.29 -7.43
N HIS A 61 -14.71 -3.48 -6.45
CA HIS A 61 -15.01 -3.63 -5.04
C HIS A 61 -15.27 -2.26 -4.36
N SER A 62 -16.42 -1.66 -4.64
CA SER A 62 -16.89 -0.42 -4.01
C SER A 62 -17.98 -0.72 -2.97
N ILE A 63 -17.59 -1.28 -1.83
CA ILE A 63 -18.50 -1.63 -0.73
C ILE A 63 -18.15 -0.76 0.47
N TRP A 64 -19.03 0.20 0.79
CA TRP A 64 -18.83 1.12 1.91
C TRP A 64 -19.57 0.63 3.15
N THR A 65 -18.97 -0.35 3.82
CA THR A 65 -19.45 -0.95 5.06
C THR A 65 -18.42 -0.74 6.19
N PRO A 66 -18.84 -0.66 7.46
CA PRO A 66 -17.93 -0.48 8.58
C PRO A 66 -17.16 -1.76 8.97
N ASP A 67 -17.06 -2.73 8.05
CA ASP A 67 -16.40 -4.01 8.24
C ASP A 67 -15.13 -4.14 7.37
N TRP A 68 -14.59 -5.34 7.30
CA TRP A 68 -13.39 -5.66 6.52
C TRP A 68 -13.55 -5.39 5.01
N GLN A 69 -14.76 -5.40 4.47
CA GLN A 69 -15.01 -5.08 3.06
C GLN A 69 -14.77 -3.59 2.80
N GLY A 70 -15.21 -2.73 3.72
CA GLY A 70 -14.91 -1.30 3.68
C GLY A 70 -13.42 -1.01 3.74
N LEU A 71 -12.65 -1.80 4.51
CA LEU A 71 -11.20 -1.66 4.57
C LEU A 71 -10.53 -1.90 3.20
N ILE A 72 -10.99 -2.91 2.45
CA ILE A 72 -10.50 -3.19 1.08
C ILE A 72 -10.82 -2.02 0.15
N THR A 73 -12.04 -1.49 0.23
CA THR A 73 -12.45 -0.32 -0.56
C THR A 73 -11.60 0.90 -0.22
N LEU A 74 -11.31 1.15 1.06
CA LEU A 74 -10.40 2.22 1.50
C LEU A 74 -8.99 2.06 0.94
N ILE A 75 -8.45 0.84 0.89
CA ILE A 75 -7.13 0.57 0.28
C ILE A 75 -7.12 0.94 -1.21
N GLY A 76 -8.15 0.51 -1.96
CA GLY A 76 -8.26 0.84 -3.39
C GLY A 76 -8.28 2.35 -3.63
N TRP A 77 -9.08 3.09 -2.87
CA TRP A 77 -9.14 4.55 -2.97
C TRP A 77 -7.86 5.24 -2.51
N TRP A 78 -7.19 4.73 -1.47
CA TRP A 78 -5.90 5.26 -1.03
C TRP A 78 -4.86 5.17 -2.14
N MET A 79 -4.78 4.02 -2.84
CA MET A 79 -3.88 3.83 -3.98
C MET A 79 -4.15 4.83 -5.11
N ILE A 80 -5.43 5.12 -5.40
CA ILE A 80 -5.81 6.13 -6.40
C ILE A 80 -5.34 7.52 -5.97
N VAL A 81 -5.60 7.92 -4.72
CA VAL A 81 -5.21 9.24 -4.22
C VAL A 81 -3.69 9.40 -4.26
N GLU A 82 -2.94 8.42 -3.75
CA GLU A 82 -1.47 8.47 -3.72
C GLU A 82 -0.86 8.53 -5.12
N SER A 83 -1.33 7.71 -6.05
CA SER A 83 -0.85 7.72 -7.44
C SER A 83 -1.17 9.02 -8.18
N VAL A 84 -2.36 9.59 -7.99
CA VAL A 84 -2.72 10.90 -8.56
C VAL A 84 -1.82 12.00 -7.99
N LEU A 85 -1.48 11.96 -6.69
CA LEU A 85 -0.53 12.89 -6.10
C LEU A 85 0.85 12.76 -6.74
N TYR A 86 1.36 11.54 -6.97
CA TYR A 86 2.64 11.35 -7.66
C TYR A 86 2.63 11.83 -9.12
N LEU A 87 1.50 11.73 -9.83
CA LEU A 87 1.40 12.17 -11.22
C LEU A 87 1.24 13.70 -11.37
N THR A 88 0.66 14.37 -10.37
CA THR A 88 0.31 15.80 -10.46
C THR A 88 1.27 16.71 -9.70
N MET A 89 1.92 16.20 -8.64
CA MET A 89 2.79 17.01 -7.80
C MET A 89 4.16 17.25 -8.46
N PRO A 90 4.77 18.44 -8.30
CA PRO A 90 6.13 18.65 -8.77
C PRO A 90 7.12 17.68 -8.09
N TYR A 91 8.12 17.20 -8.83
CA TYR A 91 9.14 16.27 -8.30
C TYR A 91 9.84 16.75 -7.03
N THR A 92 10.00 18.07 -6.86
CA THR A 92 10.54 18.67 -5.63
C THR A 92 9.63 18.43 -4.42
N GLY A 93 8.31 18.51 -4.63
CA GLY A 93 7.28 18.18 -3.65
C GLY A 93 7.31 16.70 -3.27
N ILE A 94 7.34 15.82 -4.27
CA ILE A 94 7.43 14.36 -4.08
C ILE A 94 8.67 13.99 -3.25
N ARG A 95 9.84 14.54 -3.61
CA ARG A 95 11.10 14.29 -2.90
C ARG A 95 11.05 14.78 -1.44
N ARG A 96 10.38 15.90 -1.19
CA ARG A 96 10.18 16.41 0.18
C ARG A 96 9.28 15.48 0.98
N TRP A 97 8.21 15.00 0.36
CA TRP A 97 7.25 14.08 0.97
C TRP A 97 7.92 12.75 1.32
N ILE A 98 8.64 12.14 0.38
CA ILE A 98 9.42 10.91 0.62
C ILE A 98 10.39 11.12 1.78
N ARG A 99 11.16 12.22 1.81
CA ARG A 99 12.13 12.47 2.88
C ARG A 99 11.46 12.57 4.26
N MET A 100 10.26 13.12 4.35
CA MET A 100 9.52 13.25 5.59
C MET A 100 9.12 11.88 6.16
N PHE A 101 8.72 10.94 5.30
CA PHE A 101 8.29 9.60 5.70
C PHE A 101 9.43 8.56 5.69
N ASN A 102 10.57 8.85 5.08
CA ASN A 102 11.69 7.91 4.97
C ASN A 102 12.56 7.87 6.24
N THR A 103 11.98 7.51 7.38
CA THR A 103 12.68 7.41 8.67
C THR A 103 12.48 6.04 9.31
N ASN A 104 13.43 5.58 10.12
CA ASN A 104 13.34 4.25 10.74
C ASN A 104 12.04 4.03 11.55
N GLN A 105 11.51 5.07 12.22
CA GLN A 105 10.26 4.96 12.97
C GLN A 105 9.06 4.68 12.06
N TRP A 106 8.98 5.35 10.91
CA TRP A 106 7.93 5.11 9.92
C TRP A 106 7.95 3.70 9.34
N TYR A 107 9.14 3.12 9.11
CA TYR A 107 9.26 1.74 8.65
C TYR A 107 8.83 0.73 9.72
N VAL A 108 9.19 0.98 10.98
CA VAL A 108 8.78 0.10 12.08
C VAL A 108 7.26 0.17 12.27
N ALA A 109 6.70 1.39 12.38
CA ALA A 109 5.27 1.58 12.54
C ALA A 109 4.47 1.04 11.35
N GLY A 110 4.88 1.38 10.13
CA GLY A 110 4.25 0.91 8.90
C GLY A 110 4.37 -0.61 8.72
N GLY A 111 5.50 -1.21 9.07
CA GLY A 111 5.70 -2.65 9.02
C GLY A 111 4.76 -3.42 9.97
N PHE A 112 4.66 -2.97 11.23
CA PHE A 112 3.73 -3.57 12.19
C PHE A 112 2.27 -3.35 11.80
N LEU A 113 1.91 -2.13 11.35
CA LEU A 113 0.56 -1.82 10.89
C LEU A 113 0.17 -2.69 9.68
N SER A 114 1.07 -2.83 8.71
CA SER A 114 0.90 -3.70 7.55
C SER A 114 0.66 -5.14 7.98
N ILE A 115 1.47 -5.70 8.88
CA ILE A 115 1.28 -7.08 9.36
C ILE A 115 -0.06 -7.21 10.10
N ALA A 116 -0.43 -6.25 10.95
CA ALA A 116 -1.70 -6.31 11.68
C ALA A 116 -2.91 -6.31 10.74
N ILE A 117 -2.95 -5.38 9.78
CA ILE A 117 -4.00 -5.32 8.74
C ILE A 117 -3.97 -6.60 7.91
N GLY A 118 -2.79 -7.07 7.53
CA GLY A 118 -2.59 -8.25 6.71
C GLY A 118 -3.10 -9.52 7.38
N LEU A 119 -2.76 -9.74 8.65
CA LEU A 119 -3.23 -10.89 9.43
C LEU A 119 -4.74 -10.86 9.62
N TYR A 120 -5.32 -9.68 9.86
CA TYR A 120 -6.77 -9.52 9.97
C TYR A 120 -7.49 -9.89 8.66
N LEU A 121 -7.04 -9.34 7.53
CA LEU A 121 -7.63 -9.63 6.22
C LEU A 121 -7.39 -11.08 5.78
N ALA A 122 -6.19 -11.62 5.99
CA ALA A 122 -5.88 -13.01 5.68
C ALA A 122 -6.68 -13.97 6.57
N GLY A 123 -6.85 -13.67 7.85
CA GLY A 123 -7.66 -14.46 8.76
C GLY A 123 -9.09 -14.62 8.25
N ILE A 124 -9.72 -13.51 7.84
CA ILE A 124 -11.07 -13.54 7.25
C ILE A 124 -11.07 -14.22 5.88
N GLY A 125 -10.11 -13.88 5.01
CA GLY A 125 -10.04 -14.40 3.65
C GLY A 125 -9.83 -15.91 3.59
N PHE A 126 -9.04 -16.49 4.50
CA PHE A 126 -8.81 -17.93 4.59
C PHE A 126 -9.77 -18.67 5.55
N GLY A 127 -10.70 -17.95 6.21
CA GLY A 127 -11.69 -18.53 7.10
C GLY A 127 -11.17 -18.96 8.47
N TYR A 128 -10.06 -18.37 8.94
CA TYR A 128 -9.55 -18.55 10.30
C TYR A 128 -10.23 -17.63 11.34
N LEU A 129 -10.90 -16.56 10.89
CA LEU A 129 -11.67 -15.60 11.68
C LEU A 129 -13.09 -15.49 11.11
#